data_AF-A0A1H3NMN2-F1
#
_entry.id   AF-A0A1H3NMN2-F1
#
_cell.length_a   1.000
_cell.length_b   1.000
_cell.length_c   1.000
_cell.angle_alpha   90.00
_cell.angle_beta   90.00
_cell.angle_gamma   90.00
#
_symmetry.space_group_name_H-M   'P 1'
#
loop_
_entity.id
_entity.type
_entity.pdbx_description
1 polymer ?
#
loop_
_entity_poly.entity_id
_entity_poly.type
_entity_poly.pdbx_seq_one_letter_code
_entity_poly.pdbx_strand_id
1 'polypeptide(L)'
;MITANNGSIHAGGDAAGFGSWQSKLVMETVNRRALRNGGVEVKVFDLHCDVLLKLWEDRSRSFADHPDLEANYQRLRTGNVRVQVFAVFLMPEIPADLKFQYALEQVDLFHHEVLAKHENMKKIGRWEDILQLQDGEIGAVLALEGADAFGNDLMKLRTLYQLGVKSVGMTWNNANLCADGVGEPRGGGLTELGFEVVRLNNEHRVWTDVSHLAEAGFWDVMNAADYPVATHSNSKTICNHRRNLTDEQAQAIFNKNGFIGLVFNPPFITGGEQATIDDLLKHVEHFCALGGRRHIAFGSDFDGIVHHVNGLEHAGFYPALINELLKRYSEEEVRGFAYKNIVDRLPLS
;
A
#
# COMPACT_ATOMS: atom_id res chain seq x y z
N MET A 1 -56.12 -46.25 -27.47
CA MET A 1 -55.07 -46.44 -26.44
C MET A 1 -53.99 -45.41 -26.75
N ILE A 2 -54.01 -44.21 -26.16
CA ILE A 2 -53.31 -43.84 -24.90
C ILE A 2 -51.81 -44.20 -25.06
N THR A 3 -50.79 -43.32 -25.13
CA THR A 3 -50.56 -41.92 -24.71
C THR A 3 -49.20 -41.48 -25.31
N ALA A 4 -49.06 -40.27 -25.82
CA ALA A 4 -48.48 -39.07 -25.17
C ALA A 4 -47.04 -38.74 -25.63
N ASN A 5 -46.99 -37.58 -26.28
CA ASN A 5 -45.86 -36.71 -26.52
C ASN A 5 -45.19 -36.32 -25.19
N ASN A 6 -43.87 -36.21 -25.15
CA ASN A 6 -43.17 -35.31 -24.22
C ASN A 6 -41.76 -35.01 -24.76
N GLY A 7 -41.62 -33.83 -25.35
CA GLY A 7 -40.32 -33.17 -25.49
C GLY A 7 -39.95 -32.52 -24.16
N SER A 8 -38.73 -32.74 -23.71
CA SER A 8 -38.13 -32.01 -22.59
C SER A 8 -36.92 -31.23 -23.11
N ILE A 9 -37.07 -29.92 -23.08
CA ILE A 9 -36.06 -28.91 -23.37
C ILE A 9 -35.17 -28.84 -22.12
N HIS A 10 -33.89 -29.21 -22.22
CA HIS A 10 -32.93 -28.97 -21.16
C HIS A 10 -32.45 -27.52 -21.22
N ALA A 11 -32.91 -26.72 -20.26
CA ALA A 11 -32.32 -25.42 -19.93
C ALA A 11 -31.04 -25.65 -19.11
N GLY A 12 -29.88 -25.46 -19.74
CA GLY A 12 -28.61 -25.21 -19.05
C GLY A 12 -28.45 -23.70 -18.93
N GLY A 13 -28.77 -23.14 -17.77
CA GLY A 13 -28.59 -21.72 -17.48
C GLY A 13 -27.24 -21.47 -16.81
N ASP A 14 -26.41 -20.68 -17.48
CA ASP A 14 -25.10 -20.21 -16.99
C ASP A 14 -25.25 -19.37 -15.72
N ALA A 15 -24.64 -19.83 -14.62
CA ALA A 15 -24.57 -19.13 -13.34
C ALA A 15 -23.30 -18.26 -13.19
N ALA A 16 -22.76 -17.72 -14.28
CA ALA A 16 -21.53 -16.91 -14.27
C ALA A 16 -21.77 -15.39 -14.44
N GLY A 17 -23.02 -14.95 -14.51
CA GLY A 17 -23.38 -13.57 -14.88
C GLY A 17 -23.90 -12.67 -13.77
N PHE A 18 -24.27 -13.17 -12.59
CA PHE A 18 -25.05 -12.36 -11.63
C PHE A 18 -24.22 -11.53 -10.66
N GLY A 19 -22.99 -11.93 -10.33
CA GLY A 19 -22.14 -11.20 -9.38
C GLY A 19 -21.57 -9.88 -9.94
N SER A 20 -21.16 -9.85 -11.21
CA SER A 20 -20.49 -8.68 -11.80
C SER A 20 -21.44 -7.50 -12.07
N TRP A 21 -22.72 -7.78 -12.31
CA TRP A 21 -23.73 -6.75 -12.54
C TRP A 21 -24.16 -6.06 -11.25
N GLN A 22 -24.30 -6.80 -10.14
CA GLN A 22 -24.62 -6.19 -8.85
C GLN A 22 -23.49 -5.26 -8.38
N SER A 23 -22.23 -5.67 -8.52
CA SER A 23 -21.08 -4.82 -8.16
C SER A 23 -20.97 -3.56 -9.04
N LYS A 24 -21.21 -3.68 -10.36
CA LYS A 24 -21.27 -2.50 -11.26
C LYS A 24 -22.42 -1.56 -10.92
N LEU A 25 -23.62 -2.10 -10.62
CA LEU A 25 -24.78 -1.28 -10.28
C LEU A 25 -24.60 -0.56 -8.93
N VAL A 26 -23.99 -1.22 -7.95
CA VAL A 26 -23.64 -0.62 -6.65
C VAL A 26 -22.60 0.49 -6.83
N MET A 27 -21.52 0.24 -7.57
CA MET A 27 -20.48 1.24 -7.84
C MET A 27 -20.98 2.44 -8.65
N GLU A 28 -21.77 2.21 -9.70
CA GLU A 28 -22.40 3.30 -10.45
C GLU A 28 -23.40 4.09 -9.60
N THR A 29 -24.09 3.45 -8.65
CA THR A 29 -25.03 4.12 -7.76
C THR A 29 -24.29 4.93 -6.69
N VAL A 30 -23.19 4.43 -6.15
CA VAL A 30 -22.32 5.15 -5.19
C VAL A 30 -21.68 6.36 -5.87
N ASN A 31 -21.08 6.20 -7.06
CA ASN A 31 -20.51 7.32 -7.81
C ASN A 31 -21.57 8.33 -8.25
N ARG A 32 -22.75 7.89 -8.70
CA ARG A 32 -23.85 8.82 -9.05
C ARG A 32 -24.43 9.54 -7.85
N ARG A 33 -24.44 8.94 -6.65
CA ARG A 33 -24.86 9.63 -5.40
C ARG A 33 -23.82 10.65 -4.95
N ALA A 34 -22.53 10.33 -5.02
CA ALA A 34 -21.45 11.27 -4.72
C ALA A 34 -21.50 12.49 -5.65
N LEU A 35 -21.64 12.27 -6.97
CA LEU A 35 -21.70 13.36 -7.95
C LEU A 35 -23.00 14.18 -7.89
N ARG A 36 -24.15 13.58 -7.55
CA ARG A 36 -25.43 14.31 -7.45
C ARG A 36 -25.55 15.24 -6.24
N ASN A 37 -24.75 15.03 -5.20
CA ASN A 37 -24.78 15.84 -3.98
C ASN A 37 -23.68 16.91 -3.92
N GLY A 38 -22.99 17.19 -5.04
CA GLY A 38 -21.83 18.09 -5.03
C GLY A 38 -20.62 17.49 -4.30
N GLY A 39 -20.48 16.16 -4.34
CA GLY A 39 -19.46 15.42 -3.62
C GLY A 39 -18.04 15.85 -3.99
N VAL A 40 -17.22 15.95 -2.95
CA VAL A 40 -15.83 16.37 -3.06
C VAL A 40 -15.01 15.28 -3.73
N GLU A 41 -14.35 15.60 -4.84
CA GLU A 41 -13.35 14.72 -5.43
C GLU A 41 -12.05 14.80 -4.59
N VAL A 42 -11.86 13.82 -3.71
CA VAL A 42 -10.65 13.68 -2.88
C VAL A 42 -9.70 12.71 -3.56
N LYS A 43 -8.51 13.19 -3.92
CA LYS A 43 -7.42 12.39 -4.49
C LYS A 43 -6.80 11.51 -3.40
N VAL A 44 -6.35 10.32 -3.74
CA VAL A 44 -5.72 9.36 -2.81
C VAL A 44 -4.25 9.16 -3.14
N PHE A 45 -3.39 9.15 -2.13
CA PHE A 45 -2.01 8.67 -2.17
C PHE A 45 -1.96 7.41 -1.32
N ASP A 46 -1.83 6.26 -1.97
CA ASP A 46 -1.68 4.96 -1.33
C ASP A 46 -0.20 4.60 -1.23
N LEU A 47 0.25 4.32 -0.01
CA LEU A 47 1.64 4.09 0.35
C LEU A 47 2.14 2.66 0.13
N HIS A 48 1.26 1.70 -0.23
CA HIS A 48 1.70 0.31 -0.40
C HIS A 48 0.74 -0.54 -1.26
N CYS A 49 1.27 -1.27 -2.24
CA CYS A 49 0.61 -2.43 -2.87
C CYS A 49 1.63 -3.40 -3.48
N ASP A 50 1.22 -4.65 -3.65
CA ASP A 50 2.04 -5.79 -4.11
C ASP A 50 1.71 -6.25 -5.53
N VAL A 51 1.19 -5.33 -6.36
CA VAL A 51 0.89 -5.61 -7.78
C VAL A 51 2.09 -6.22 -8.50
N LEU A 52 3.32 -5.76 -8.21
CA LEU A 52 4.53 -6.26 -8.87
C LEU A 52 4.80 -7.72 -8.55
N LEU A 53 4.54 -8.16 -7.32
CA LEU A 53 4.63 -9.57 -6.95
C LEU A 53 3.61 -10.40 -7.75
N LYS A 54 2.34 -9.97 -7.81
CA LYS A 54 1.30 -10.69 -8.56
C LYS A 54 1.60 -10.79 -10.05
N LEU A 55 2.12 -9.72 -10.64
CA LEU A 55 2.57 -9.73 -12.04
C LEU A 55 3.79 -10.64 -12.21
N TRP A 56 4.71 -10.67 -11.24
CA TRP A 56 5.89 -11.50 -11.27
C TRP A 56 5.54 -13.00 -11.21
N GLU A 57 4.62 -13.38 -10.33
CA GLU A 57 4.09 -14.74 -10.14
C GLU A 57 3.34 -15.25 -11.39
N ASP A 58 2.61 -14.37 -12.08
CA ASP A 58 1.87 -14.70 -13.31
C ASP A 58 1.96 -13.56 -14.32
N ARG A 59 2.88 -13.72 -15.27
CA ARG A 59 3.17 -12.76 -16.35
C ARG A 59 2.05 -12.63 -17.38
N SER A 60 1.01 -13.47 -17.31
CA SER A 60 -0.17 -13.33 -18.19
C SER A 60 -1.16 -12.28 -17.68
N ARG A 61 -1.04 -11.86 -16.42
CA ARG A 61 -1.90 -10.83 -15.82
C ARG A 61 -1.61 -9.46 -16.45
N SER A 62 -2.67 -8.81 -16.90
CA SER A 62 -2.60 -7.43 -17.40
C SER A 62 -2.80 -6.43 -16.26
N PHE A 63 -1.84 -5.54 -16.04
CA PHE A 63 -2.01 -4.42 -15.10
C PHE A 63 -3.18 -3.50 -15.47
N ALA A 64 -3.64 -3.51 -16.72
CA ALA A 64 -4.76 -2.69 -17.15
C ALA A 64 -6.02 -2.94 -16.31
N ASP A 65 -6.41 -4.21 -16.16
CA ASP A 65 -7.75 -4.58 -15.72
C ASP A 65 -7.90 -6.02 -15.19
N HIS A 66 -6.81 -6.77 -14.99
CA HIS A 66 -6.93 -8.15 -14.54
C HIS A 66 -7.70 -8.24 -13.20
N PRO A 67 -8.72 -9.11 -13.09
CA PRO A 67 -9.62 -9.13 -11.93
C PRO A 67 -8.93 -9.51 -10.61
N ASP A 68 -7.86 -10.29 -10.70
CA ASP A 68 -7.06 -10.72 -9.53
C ASP A 68 -6.07 -9.66 -9.03
N LEU A 69 -6.01 -8.47 -9.66
CA LEU A 69 -5.14 -7.37 -9.25
C LEU A 69 -5.95 -6.27 -8.56
N GLU A 70 -5.90 -6.21 -7.24
CA GLU A 70 -6.65 -5.27 -6.39
C GLU A 70 -6.32 -3.81 -6.71
N ALA A 71 -5.09 -3.52 -7.10
CA ALA A 71 -4.64 -2.19 -7.52
C ALA A 71 -4.33 -2.07 -9.03
N ASN A 72 -5.09 -2.74 -9.90
CA ASN A 72 -4.96 -2.56 -11.36
C ASN A 72 -5.33 -1.14 -11.84
N TYR A 73 -4.89 -0.76 -13.05
CA TYR A 73 -5.04 0.60 -13.58
C TYR A 73 -6.49 1.12 -13.60
N GLN A 74 -7.47 0.31 -14.02
CA GLN A 74 -8.89 0.72 -14.00
C GLN A 74 -9.41 0.95 -12.57
N ARG A 75 -8.98 0.12 -11.62
CA ARG A 75 -9.34 0.24 -10.20
C ARG A 75 -8.71 1.48 -9.57
N LEU A 76 -7.43 1.76 -9.84
CA LEU A 76 -6.76 3.00 -9.39
C LEU A 76 -7.50 4.25 -9.88
N ARG A 77 -7.89 4.28 -11.17
CA ARG A 77 -8.68 5.39 -11.74
C ARG A 77 -10.05 5.53 -11.09
N THR A 78 -10.77 4.41 -10.93
CA THR A 78 -12.10 4.40 -10.29
C THR A 78 -12.01 4.84 -8.82
N GLY A 79 -10.91 4.49 -8.16
CA GLY A 79 -10.59 4.84 -6.78
C GLY A 79 -10.16 6.29 -6.59
N ASN A 80 -9.99 7.06 -7.68
CA ASN A 80 -9.39 8.38 -7.66
C ASN A 80 -7.98 8.41 -7.02
N VAL A 81 -7.23 7.31 -7.18
CA VAL A 81 -5.84 7.21 -6.75
C VAL A 81 -5.00 8.11 -7.65
N ARG A 82 -4.27 9.01 -7.01
CA ARG A 82 -3.39 10.00 -7.64
C ARG A 82 -1.93 9.59 -7.56
N VAL A 83 -1.54 8.92 -6.49
CA VAL A 83 -0.20 8.31 -6.38
C VAL A 83 -0.34 6.93 -5.75
N GLN A 84 0.34 5.94 -6.32
CA GLN A 84 0.44 4.58 -5.79
C GLN A 84 1.92 4.24 -5.61
N VAL A 85 2.27 3.71 -4.44
CA VAL A 85 3.57 3.09 -4.19
C VAL A 85 3.47 1.59 -4.49
N PHE A 86 4.34 1.11 -5.35
CA PHE A 86 4.45 -0.28 -5.77
C PHE A 86 5.65 -0.92 -5.06
N ALA A 87 5.38 -1.91 -4.22
CA ALA A 87 6.40 -2.65 -3.49
C ALA A 87 7.07 -3.69 -4.39
N VAL A 88 8.39 -3.74 -4.33
CA VAL A 88 9.18 -4.89 -4.73
C VAL A 88 9.35 -5.76 -3.49
N PHE A 89 8.59 -6.86 -3.44
CA PHE A 89 8.62 -7.83 -2.37
C PHE A 89 9.29 -9.13 -2.82
N LEU A 90 10.07 -9.75 -1.94
CA LEU A 90 10.72 -11.03 -2.20
C LEU A 90 10.32 -12.04 -1.14
N MET A 91 9.75 -13.15 -1.59
CA MET A 91 9.45 -14.32 -0.76
C MET A 91 10.72 -14.76 0.02
N PRO A 92 10.62 -15.01 1.34
CA PRO A 92 11.76 -15.40 2.18
C PRO A 92 12.50 -16.64 1.68
N GLU A 93 11.79 -17.54 0.99
CA GLU A 93 12.31 -18.82 0.49
C GLU A 93 13.22 -18.67 -0.73
N ILE A 94 13.24 -17.49 -1.38
CA ILE A 94 14.12 -17.23 -2.53
C ILE A 94 15.60 -17.28 -2.09
N PRO A 95 16.45 -18.08 -2.76
CA PRO A 95 17.89 -18.10 -2.53
C PRO A 95 18.55 -16.72 -2.64
N ALA A 96 19.48 -16.42 -1.74
CA ALA A 96 20.09 -15.09 -1.63
C ALA A 96 20.75 -14.57 -2.92
N ASP A 97 21.31 -15.48 -3.73
CA ASP A 97 21.94 -15.18 -5.02
C ASP A 97 20.93 -14.81 -6.12
N LEU A 98 19.66 -15.21 -5.99
CA LEU A 98 18.57 -14.89 -6.92
C LEU A 98 17.79 -13.62 -6.54
N LYS A 99 17.82 -13.22 -5.26
CA LYS A 99 17.02 -12.10 -4.73
C LYS A 99 17.19 -10.80 -5.52
N PHE A 100 18.42 -10.45 -5.89
CA PHE A 100 18.66 -9.23 -6.67
C PHE A 100 18.10 -9.33 -8.10
N GLN A 101 18.23 -10.50 -8.74
CA GLN A 101 17.67 -10.72 -10.07
C GLN A 101 16.15 -10.58 -10.06
N TYR A 102 15.47 -11.22 -9.09
CA TYR A 102 14.01 -11.16 -9.00
C TYR A 102 13.50 -9.77 -8.60
N ALA A 103 14.27 -9.03 -7.80
CA ALA A 103 13.98 -7.61 -7.57
C ALA A 103 14.05 -6.83 -8.90
N LEU A 104 15.09 -7.00 -9.71
CA LEU A 104 15.21 -6.35 -11.01
C LEU A 104 14.09 -6.74 -11.98
N GLU A 105 13.63 -8.00 -11.96
CA GLU A 105 12.50 -8.44 -12.78
C GLU A 105 11.18 -7.77 -12.39
N GLN A 106 10.97 -7.47 -11.10
CA GLN A 106 9.82 -6.68 -10.63
C GLN A 106 9.96 -5.19 -10.97
N VAL A 107 11.18 -4.64 -10.87
CA VAL A 107 11.46 -3.27 -11.37
C VAL A 107 11.22 -3.17 -12.87
N ASP A 108 11.56 -4.21 -13.63
CA ASP A 108 11.29 -4.29 -15.06
C ASP A 108 9.79 -4.29 -15.36
N LEU A 109 8.99 -5.06 -14.62
CA LEU A 109 7.52 -5.01 -14.69
C LEU A 109 6.96 -3.63 -14.38
N PHE A 110 7.50 -2.94 -13.38
CA PHE A 110 7.10 -1.57 -13.07
C PHE A 110 7.33 -0.64 -14.28
N HIS A 111 8.48 -0.71 -14.95
CA HIS A 111 8.74 0.15 -16.11
C HIS A 111 7.97 -0.28 -17.37
N HIS A 112 7.83 -1.58 -17.64
CA HIS A 112 7.28 -2.07 -18.90
C HIS A 112 5.78 -2.36 -18.84
N GLU A 113 5.28 -2.95 -17.75
CA GLU A 113 3.86 -3.28 -17.60
C GLU A 113 3.06 -2.14 -16.98
N VAL A 114 3.58 -1.50 -15.92
CA VAL A 114 2.85 -0.43 -15.20
C VAL A 114 2.96 0.91 -15.91
N LEU A 115 4.16 1.29 -16.36
CA LEU A 115 4.41 2.61 -16.96
C LEU A 115 4.27 2.62 -18.49
N ALA A 116 5.09 1.87 -19.22
CA ALA A 116 5.21 2.01 -20.68
C ALA A 116 3.91 1.71 -21.45
N LYS A 117 3.04 0.84 -20.92
CA LYS A 117 1.74 0.50 -21.52
C LYS A 117 0.61 1.46 -21.16
N HIS A 118 0.84 2.43 -20.27
CA HIS A 118 -0.19 3.30 -19.73
C HIS A 118 0.27 4.76 -19.74
N GLU A 119 -0.14 5.52 -20.77
CA GLU A 119 0.29 6.91 -20.96
C GLU A 119 0.07 7.83 -19.74
N ASN A 120 -1.00 7.60 -18.98
CA ASN A 120 -1.33 8.40 -17.80
C ASN A 120 -0.66 7.90 -16.50
N MET A 121 0.09 6.79 -16.54
CA MET A 121 0.94 6.38 -15.42
C MET A 121 2.29 7.09 -15.54
N LYS A 122 2.64 7.92 -14.56
CA LYS A 122 3.88 8.70 -14.56
C LYS A 122 4.82 8.22 -13.48
N LYS A 123 6.06 7.91 -13.86
CA LYS A 123 7.11 7.57 -12.91
C LYS A 123 7.37 8.76 -11.98
N ILE A 124 7.37 8.51 -10.67
CA ILE A 124 7.86 9.44 -9.66
C ILE A 124 9.28 8.99 -9.29
N GLY A 125 10.28 9.49 -10.03
CA GLY A 125 11.70 9.18 -9.82
C GLY A 125 12.38 10.13 -8.83
N ARG A 126 11.72 11.25 -8.54
CA ARG A 126 12.02 12.23 -7.49
C ARG A 126 10.71 12.75 -6.92
N TRP A 127 10.70 13.21 -5.68
CA TRP A 127 9.45 13.60 -5.02
C TRP A 127 8.80 14.84 -5.65
N GLU A 128 9.58 15.71 -6.27
CA GLU A 128 9.09 16.89 -7.00
C GLU A 128 8.27 16.51 -8.23
N ASP A 129 8.47 15.30 -8.78
CA ASP A 129 7.72 14.83 -9.94
C ASP A 129 6.21 14.73 -9.61
N ILE A 130 5.85 14.53 -8.32
CA ILE A 130 4.45 14.53 -7.87
C ILE A 130 3.78 15.89 -8.11
N LEU A 131 4.52 16.99 -7.97
CA LEU A 131 4.01 18.35 -8.17
C LEU A 131 3.73 18.66 -9.65
N GLN A 132 4.23 17.83 -10.56
CA GLN A 132 4.08 18.00 -12.01
C GLN A 132 2.95 17.17 -12.61
N LEU A 133 2.34 16.28 -11.82
CA LEU A 133 1.23 15.46 -12.28
C LEU A 133 0.07 16.34 -12.76
N GLN A 134 -0.44 16.07 -13.96
CA GLN A 134 -1.59 16.74 -14.58
C GLN A 134 -2.89 15.99 -14.27
N ASP A 135 -4.04 16.64 -14.37
CA ASP A 135 -5.33 15.98 -14.11
C ASP A 135 -5.50 14.70 -14.95
N GLY A 136 -5.95 13.63 -14.31
CA GLY A 136 -6.11 12.31 -14.93
C GLY A 136 -4.85 11.43 -14.95
N GLU A 137 -3.68 11.97 -14.60
CA GLU A 137 -2.44 11.19 -14.40
C GLU A 137 -2.39 10.53 -13.02
N ILE A 138 -1.67 9.42 -12.92
CA ILE A 138 -1.40 8.71 -11.67
C ILE A 138 0.12 8.58 -11.52
N GLY A 139 0.66 9.08 -10.42
CA GLY A 139 2.05 8.89 -10.06
C GLY A 139 2.31 7.45 -9.60
N ALA A 140 3.34 6.82 -10.14
CA ALA A 140 3.81 5.51 -9.70
C ALA A 140 5.16 5.67 -9.00
N VAL A 141 5.23 5.27 -7.74
CA VAL A 141 6.44 5.29 -6.92
C VAL A 141 6.92 3.86 -6.74
N LEU A 142 8.22 3.62 -6.85
CA LEU A 142 8.81 2.31 -6.61
C LEU A 142 9.35 2.22 -5.18
N ALA A 143 9.09 1.13 -4.47
CA ALA A 143 9.58 0.87 -3.12
C ALA A 143 10.19 -0.53 -2.99
N LEU A 144 11.07 -0.72 -1.99
CA LEU A 144 11.53 -2.05 -1.57
C LEU A 144 10.82 -2.41 -0.27
N GLU A 145 10.20 -3.58 -0.22
CA GLU A 145 9.68 -4.14 1.02
C GLU A 145 10.69 -5.17 1.58
N GLY A 146 11.62 -4.65 2.38
CA GLY A 146 12.73 -5.41 2.93
C GLY A 146 14.05 -5.17 2.20
N ALA A 147 15.14 -5.17 2.99
CA ALA A 147 16.51 -4.96 2.50
C ALA A 147 17.13 -6.18 1.80
N ASP A 148 16.40 -7.29 1.71
CA ASP A 148 16.88 -8.56 1.19
C ASP A 148 17.34 -8.51 -0.28
N ALA A 149 16.78 -7.62 -1.08
CA ALA A 149 17.06 -7.51 -2.51
C ALA A 149 18.55 -7.24 -2.80
N PHE A 150 19.24 -6.48 -1.96
CA PHE A 150 20.64 -6.10 -2.16
C PHE A 150 21.63 -6.86 -1.28
N GLY A 151 21.15 -7.62 -0.29
CA GLY A 151 22.02 -8.37 0.63
C GLY A 151 23.01 -7.44 1.35
N ASN A 152 24.31 -7.70 1.21
CA ASN A 152 25.40 -6.89 1.77
C ASN A 152 26.10 -6.00 0.73
N ASP A 153 25.53 -5.84 -0.47
CA ASP A 153 26.16 -5.11 -1.56
C ASP A 153 25.46 -3.76 -1.79
N LEU A 154 26.07 -2.69 -1.26
CA LEU A 154 25.54 -1.34 -1.40
C LEU A 154 25.60 -0.79 -2.83
N MET A 155 26.36 -1.42 -3.74
CA MET A 155 26.29 -1.09 -5.17
C MET A 155 24.92 -1.48 -5.73
N LYS A 156 24.36 -2.62 -5.32
CA LYS A 156 23.01 -3.04 -5.69
C LYS A 156 21.96 -2.06 -5.16
N LEU A 157 22.08 -1.61 -3.91
CA LEU A 157 21.18 -0.60 -3.35
C LEU A 157 21.25 0.72 -4.13
N ARG A 158 22.46 1.23 -4.40
CA ARG A 158 22.62 2.44 -5.23
C ARG A 158 22.06 2.27 -6.65
N THR A 159 22.16 1.08 -7.23
CA THR A 159 21.53 0.75 -8.51
C THR A 159 20.01 0.85 -8.42
N LEU A 160 19.40 0.35 -7.35
CA LEU A 160 17.95 0.45 -7.13
C LEU A 160 17.49 1.90 -6.97
N TYR A 161 18.29 2.77 -6.33
CA TYR A 161 18.00 4.22 -6.32
C TYR A 161 18.03 4.84 -7.72
N GLN A 162 19.01 4.48 -8.56
CA GLN A 162 19.06 4.96 -9.96
C GLN A 162 17.85 4.48 -10.77
N LEU A 163 17.32 3.29 -10.46
CA LEU A 163 16.11 2.77 -11.09
C LEU A 163 14.83 3.45 -10.60
N GLY A 164 14.89 4.19 -9.49
CA GLY A 164 13.82 5.07 -9.01
C GLY A 164 13.18 4.66 -7.68
N VAL A 165 13.81 3.79 -6.89
CA VAL A 165 13.32 3.45 -5.54
C VAL A 165 13.27 4.69 -4.65
N LYS A 166 12.14 4.88 -3.95
CA LYS A 166 11.86 6.02 -3.07
C LYS A 166 11.40 5.70 -1.66
N SER A 167 11.17 4.42 -1.36
CA SER A 167 11.01 3.92 0.00
C SER A 167 11.75 2.61 0.15
N VAL A 168 12.40 2.40 1.30
CA VAL A 168 13.07 1.14 1.66
C VAL A 168 12.56 0.71 3.02
N GLY A 169 11.77 -0.37 3.05
CA GLY A 169 11.48 -1.13 4.25
C GLY A 169 12.72 -1.87 4.71
N MET A 170 13.09 -1.72 5.98
CA MET A 170 14.31 -2.34 6.49
C MET A 170 14.21 -3.88 6.51
N THR A 171 13.02 -4.42 6.75
CA THR A 171 12.75 -5.86 6.78
C THR A 171 11.35 -6.17 6.23
N TRP A 172 11.09 -7.45 5.94
CA TRP A 172 9.74 -8.01 6.06
C TRP A 172 9.60 -8.62 7.48
N ASN A 173 8.80 -9.67 7.68
CA ASN A 173 8.64 -10.32 8.97
C ASN A 173 9.91 -11.04 9.47
N ASN A 174 10.77 -11.51 8.57
CA ASN A 174 12.01 -12.22 8.89
C ASN A 174 13.17 -11.24 9.09
N ALA A 175 14.19 -11.69 9.83
CA ALA A 175 15.47 -11.00 9.83
C ALA A 175 16.19 -11.09 8.49
N ASN A 176 16.96 -10.06 8.19
CA ASN A 176 17.92 -10.03 7.09
C ASN A 176 19.27 -9.46 7.59
N LEU A 177 20.19 -9.16 6.67
CA LEU A 177 21.51 -8.66 7.04
C LEU A 177 21.50 -7.24 7.65
N CYS A 178 20.39 -6.50 7.49
CA CYS A 178 20.27 -5.13 7.97
C CYS A 178 19.60 -5.02 9.34
N ALA A 179 18.61 -5.88 9.64
CA ALA A 179 17.86 -5.81 10.91
C ALA A 179 17.00 -7.07 11.14
N ASP A 180 16.37 -7.12 12.32
CA ASP A 180 15.36 -8.11 12.65
C ASP A 180 13.96 -7.63 12.30
N GLY A 181 13.21 -8.48 11.60
CA GLY A 181 11.80 -8.27 11.40
C GLY A 181 10.99 -8.60 12.66
N VAL A 182 9.77 -8.10 12.73
CA VAL A 182 8.81 -8.29 13.83
C VAL A 182 8.41 -9.75 14.08
N GLY A 183 8.72 -10.64 13.13
CA GLY A 183 8.54 -12.08 13.27
C GLY A 183 9.77 -12.83 13.78
N GLU A 184 10.94 -12.18 13.85
CA GLU A 184 12.19 -12.78 14.33
C GLU A 184 12.22 -12.82 15.88
N PRO A 185 12.32 -14.01 16.50
CA PRO A 185 12.37 -14.14 17.96
C PRO A 185 13.52 -13.41 18.65
N ARG A 186 14.66 -13.21 17.96
CA ARG A 186 15.79 -12.42 18.50
C ARG A 186 15.40 -10.97 18.80
N GLY A 187 14.55 -10.34 17.98
CA GLY A 187 14.04 -8.99 18.19
C GLY A 187 15.11 -7.89 18.27
N GLY A 188 16.24 -8.09 17.56
CA GLY A 188 17.37 -7.18 17.51
C GLY A 188 17.11 -5.88 16.73
N GLY A 189 18.05 -4.94 16.89
CA GLY A 189 18.03 -3.64 16.25
C GLY A 189 18.56 -3.65 14.81
N LEU A 190 18.97 -2.47 14.34
CA LEU A 190 19.75 -2.38 13.11
C LEU A 190 21.16 -2.96 13.32
N THR A 191 21.68 -3.64 12.31
CA THR A 191 23.11 -4.00 12.23
C THR A 191 23.92 -2.79 11.76
N GLU A 192 25.26 -2.89 11.76
CA GLU A 192 26.13 -1.86 11.17
C GLU A 192 25.76 -1.57 9.71
N LEU A 193 25.45 -2.62 8.93
CA LEU A 193 24.96 -2.48 7.57
C LEU A 193 23.60 -1.76 7.54
N GLY A 194 22.68 -2.09 8.46
CA GLY A 194 21.40 -1.42 8.58
C GLY A 194 21.53 0.09 8.81
N PHE A 195 22.44 0.51 9.71
CA PHE A 195 22.74 1.93 9.91
C PHE A 195 23.33 2.60 8.65
N GLU A 196 24.18 1.88 7.90
CA GLU A 196 24.71 2.40 6.63
C GLU A 196 23.62 2.57 5.57
N VAL A 197 22.65 1.64 5.51
CA VAL A 197 21.48 1.75 4.63
C VAL A 197 20.62 2.96 5.00
N VAL A 198 20.37 3.20 6.30
CA VAL A 198 19.63 4.39 6.74
C VAL A 198 20.36 5.68 6.35
N ARG A 199 21.69 5.73 6.50
CA ARG A 199 22.50 6.88 6.05
C ARG A 199 22.36 7.11 4.54
N LEU A 200 22.43 6.05 3.73
CA LEU A 200 22.22 6.15 2.28
C LEU A 200 20.81 6.59 1.92
N ASN A 201 19.78 6.11 2.64
CA ASN A 201 18.41 6.59 2.45
C ASN A 201 18.31 8.10 2.68
N ASN A 202 18.92 8.62 3.76
CA ASN A 202 18.95 10.06 4.04
C ASN A 202 19.65 10.84 2.90
N GLU A 203 20.84 10.39 2.47
CA GLU A 203 21.61 11.02 1.38
C GLU A 203 20.83 11.08 0.05
N HIS A 204 20.02 10.05 -0.23
CA HIS A 204 19.22 9.95 -1.44
C HIS A 204 17.79 10.47 -1.29
N ARG A 205 17.41 11.01 -0.11
CA ARG A 205 16.05 11.48 0.22
C ARG A 205 14.99 10.41 -0.04
N VAL A 206 15.31 9.19 0.36
CA VAL A 206 14.47 8.00 0.30
C VAL A 206 13.86 7.77 1.68
N TRP A 207 12.59 7.38 1.74
CA TRP A 207 11.96 7.06 3.02
C TRP A 207 12.57 5.79 3.62
N THR A 208 12.82 5.83 4.93
CA THR A 208 13.14 4.63 5.70
C THR A 208 11.84 4.13 6.33
N ASP A 209 11.33 3.01 5.82
CA ASP A 209 10.06 2.43 6.26
C ASP A 209 10.28 1.41 7.39
N VAL A 210 9.55 1.63 8.49
CA VAL A 210 9.61 0.81 9.71
C VAL A 210 8.50 -0.24 9.77
N SER A 211 7.63 -0.29 8.76
CA SER A 211 6.67 -1.40 8.62
C SER A 211 7.45 -2.72 8.60
N HIS A 212 6.93 -3.72 9.31
CA HIS A 212 7.54 -5.03 9.60
C HIS A 212 8.77 -5.04 10.51
N LEU A 213 9.36 -3.91 10.89
CA LEU A 213 10.58 -3.87 11.68
C LEU A 213 10.33 -4.30 13.13
N ALA A 214 11.28 -5.01 13.74
CA ALA A 214 11.25 -5.28 15.18
C ALA A 214 11.36 -3.98 15.98
N GLU A 215 10.87 -3.98 17.22
CA GLU A 215 10.79 -2.77 18.04
C GLU A 215 12.17 -2.13 18.31
N ALA A 216 13.22 -2.92 18.55
CA ALA A 216 14.57 -2.39 18.71
C ALA A 216 15.03 -1.64 17.44
N GLY A 217 14.81 -2.24 16.26
CA GLY A 217 15.15 -1.62 14.98
C GLY A 217 14.33 -0.37 14.70
N PHE A 218 13.05 -0.35 15.10
CA PHE A 218 12.21 0.84 15.02
C PHE A 218 12.86 2.03 15.75
N TRP A 219 13.32 1.83 17.00
CA TRP A 219 13.93 2.90 17.79
C TRP A 219 15.27 3.35 17.22
N ASP A 220 16.07 2.43 16.68
CA ASP A 220 17.30 2.75 15.95
C ASP A 220 17.02 3.63 14.71
N VAL A 221 15.97 3.31 13.93
CA VAL A 221 15.53 4.13 12.80
C VAL A 221 15.06 5.50 13.26
N MET A 222 14.27 5.60 14.34
CA MET A 222 13.86 6.91 14.88
C MET A 222 15.07 7.78 15.26
N ASN A 223 16.16 7.17 15.72
CA ASN A 223 17.39 7.88 16.06
C ASN A 223 18.18 8.34 14.82
N ALA A 224 18.26 7.51 13.78
CA ALA A 224 19.18 7.72 12.65
C ALA A 224 18.54 8.28 11.36
N ALA A 225 17.26 8.02 11.10
CA ALA A 225 16.62 8.41 9.85
C ALA A 225 16.12 9.87 9.87
N ASP A 226 16.29 10.55 8.73
CA ASP A 226 15.76 11.89 8.49
C ASP A 226 14.29 11.86 8.06
N TYR A 227 13.89 10.78 7.37
CA TYR A 227 12.55 10.61 6.80
C TYR A 227 11.93 9.25 7.17
N PRO A 228 11.67 8.99 8.46
CA PRO A 228 11.04 7.74 8.88
C PRO A 228 9.54 7.74 8.55
N VAL A 229 9.04 6.61 8.04
CA VAL A 229 7.61 6.39 7.77
C VAL A 229 7.21 4.99 8.22
N ALA A 230 5.91 4.78 8.47
CA ALA A 230 5.34 3.43 8.48
C ALA A 230 4.33 3.36 7.32
N THR A 231 4.72 2.77 6.19
CA THR A 231 3.86 2.77 4.99
C THR A 231 2.55 2.03 5.15
N HIS A 232 2.50 0.95 5.95
CA HIS A 232 1.28 0.15 6.16
C HIS A 232 1.31 -0.48 7.57
N SER A 233 0.77 0.22 8.57
CA SER A 233 0.70 -0.23 9.98
C SER A 233 -0.46 0.42 10.73
N ASN A 234 -1.04 -0.32 11.69
CA ASN A 234 -2.20 0.14 12.48
C ASN A 234 -1.86 0.32 13.98
N SER A 235 -2.82 0.80 14.76
CA SER A 235 -2.68 0.97 16.23
C SER A 235 -2.76 -0.35 17.00
N LYS A 236 -1.77 -0.61 17.87
CA LYS A 236 -1.72 -1.78 18.76
C LYS A 236 -2.70 -1.70 19.91
N THR A 237 -3.04 -0.48 20.34
CA THR A 237 -4.04 -0.21 21.38
C THR A 237 -5.44 -0.62 20.92
N ILE A 238 -5.75 -0.46 19.63
CA ILE A 238 -7.05 -0.89 19.06
C ILE A 238 -7.05 -2.39 18.72
N CYS A 239 -5.96 -2.90 18.14
CA CYS A 239 -5.80 -4.31 17.85
C CYS A 239 -4.41 -4.77 18.28
N ASN A 240 -4.34 -5.60 19.32
CA ASN A 240 -3.07 -6.09 19.87
C ASN A 240 -2.44 -7.16 18.96
N HIS A 241 -1.87 -6.70 17.86
CA HIS A 241 -1.16 -7.51 16.88
C HIS A 241 0.29 -7.05 16.79
N ARG A 242 1.23 -7.98 16.57
CA ARG A 242 2.68 -7.66 16.55
C ARG A 242 3.07 -6.65 15.47
N ARG A 243 2.35 -6.64 14.34
CA ARG A 243 2.57 -5.68 13.23
C ARG A 243 2.10 -4.26 13.54
N ASN A 244 1.32 -4.07 14.60
CA ASN A 244 0.77 -2.76 14.94
C ASN A 244 1.70 -1.98 15.86
N LEU A 245 1.68 -0.66 15.70
CA LEU A 245 2.52 0.29 16.42
C LEU A 245 1.95 0.56 17.82
N THR A 246 2.83 0.64 18.82
CA THR A 246 2.46 1.19 20.13
C THR A 246 2.18 2.69 20.02
N ASP A 247 1.56 3.27 21.05
CA ASP A 247 1.29 4.70 21.11
C ASP A 247 2.59 5.51 21.12
N GLU A 248 3.64 5.01 21.78
CA GLU A 248 4.97 5.62 21.81
C GLU A 248 5.65 5.58 20.44
N GLN A 249 5.54 4.46 19.72
CA GLN A 249 6.07 4.35 18.36
C GLN A 249 5.35 5.32 17.42
N ALA A 250 4.02 5.39 17.49
CA ALA A 250 3.25 6.32 16.67
C ALA A 250 3.65 7.78 16.94
N GLN A 251 3.73 8.18 18.21
CA GLN A 251 4.17 9.53 18.59
C GLN A 251 5.62 9.82 18.15
N ALA A 252 6.52 8.84 18.21
CA ALA A 252 7.89 9.00 17.73
C ALA A 252 7.95 9.31 16.23
N ILE A 253 7.14 8.61 15.40
CA ILE A 253 6.99 8.92 13.98
C ILE A 253 6.49 10.36 13.80
N PHE A 254 5.45 10.78 14.55
CA PHE A 254 4.89 12.13 14.44
C PHE A 254 5.91 13.21 14.79
N ASN A 255 6.66 13.01 15.89
CA ASN A 255 7.69 13.93 16.36
C ASN A 255 8.87 14.06 15.38
N LYS A 256 9.12 13.02 14.57
CA LYS A 256 10.08 13.03 13.46
C LYS A 256 9.50 13.56 12.15
N ASN A 257 8.30 14.16 12.19
CA ASN A 257 7.56 14.63 11.03
C ASN A 257 7.31 13.53 9.97
N GLY A 258 7.30 12.27 10.40
CA GLY A 258 6.90 11.13 9.57
C GLY A 258 5.39 10.97 9.51
N PHE A 259 4.92 9.89 8.88
CA PHE A 259 3.50 9.55 8.81
C PHE A 259 3.27 8.04 8.82
N ILE A 260 2.03 7.65 9.11
CA ILE A 260 1.57 6.26 9.21
C ILE A 260 0.48 6.04 8.17
N GLY A 261 0.71 5.13 7.23
CA GLY A 261 -0.32 4.59 6.35
C GLY A 261 -1.11 3.49 7.05
N LEU A 262 -2.42 3.68 7.16
CA LEU A 262 -3.29 2.64 7.72
C LEU A 262 -3.44 1.49 6.72
N VAL A 263 -3.24 0.28 7.23
CA VAL A 263 -3.28 -0.97 6.47
C VAL A 263 -4.66 -1.62 6.52
N PHE A 264 -5.12 -2.14 5.39
CA PHE A 264 -6.49 -2.65 5.23
C PHE A 264 -6.61 -4.15 5.54
N ASN A 265 -5.58 -4.77 6.12
CA ASN A 265 -5.58 -6.17 6.49
C ASN A 265 -6.43 -6.43 7.76
N PRO A 266 -7.59 -7.12 7.70
CA PRO A 266 -8.46 -7.36 8.85
C PRO A 266 -7.79 -7.95 10.10
N PRO A 267 -6.84 -8.91 10.01
CA PRO A 267 -6.08 -9.38 11.16
C PRO A 267 -5.32 -8.29 11.93
N PHE A 268 -5.00 -7.17 11.27
CA PHE A 268 -4.33 -6.03 11.89
C PHE A 268 -5.31 -4.95 12.36
N ILE A 269 -6.61 -5.10 12.07
CA ILE A 269 -7.68 -4.15 12.40
C ILE A 269 -8.54 -4.68 13.56
N THR A 270 -9.03 -5.92 13.45
CA THR A 270 -9.92 -6.53 14.44
C THR A 270 -9.29 -7.74 15.12
N GLY A 271 -8.16 -8.25 14.61
CA GLY A 271 -7.54 -9.50 15.04
C GLY A 271 -8.20 -10.75 14.43
N GLY A 272 -9.23 -10.58 13.59
CA GLY A 272 -9.91 -11.65 12.88
C GLY A 272 -9.83 -11.49 11.36
N GLU A 273 -10.56 -12.35 10.64
CA GLU A 273 -10.58 -12.39 9.17
C GLU A 273 -11.58 -11.39 8.55
N GLN A 274 -12.33 -10.66 9.38
CA GLN A 274 -13.37 -9.73 8.94
C GLN A 274 -13.19 -8.37 9.62
N ALA A 275 -13.34 -7.32 8.84
CA ALA A 275 -13.33 -5.94 9.30
C ALA A 275 -14.25 -5.08 8.42
N THR A 276 -14.74 -3.98 8.98
CA THR A 276 -15.49 -2.95 8.26
C THR A 276 -14.69 -1.66 8.16
N ILE A 277 -15.11 -0.73 7.29
CA ILE A 277 -14.52 0.62 7.25
C ILE A 277 -14.60 1.26 8.64
N ASP A 278 -15.70 1.08 9.37
CA ASP A 278 -15.85 1.63 10.72
C ASP A 278 -14.80 1.08 11.70
N ASP A 279 -14.37 -0.17 11.55
CA ASP A 279 -13.29 -0.75 12.37
C ASP A 279 -11.94 -0.13 12.03
N LEU A 280 -11.64 0.06 10.74
CA LEU A 280 -10.44 0.77 10.29
C LEU A 280 -10.39 2.21 10.85
N LEU A 281 -11.54 2.90 10.84
CA LEU A 281 -11.63 4.28 11.34
C LEU A 281 -11.38 4.41 12.84
N LYS A 282 -11.55 3.35 13.65
CA LYS A 282 -11.14 3.36 15.07
C LYS A 282 -9.62 3.58 15.23
N HIS A 283 -8.81 3.07 14.30
CA HIS A 283 -7.36 3.31 14.30
C HIS A 283 -7.03 4.76 13.93
N VAL A 284 -7.75 5.34 12.95
CA VAL A 284 -7.63 6.77 12.60
C VAL A 284 -7.98 7.67 13.78
N GLU A 285 -9.09 7.38 14.47
CA GLU A 285 -9.54 8.10 15.66
C GLU A 285 -8.51 8.04 16.77
N HIS A 286 -7.95 6.85 17.03
CA HIS A 286 -6.91 6.65 18.03
C HIS A 286 -5.63 7.43 17.71
N PHE A 287 -5.09 7.33 16.49
CA PHE A 287 -3.92 8.11 16.11
C PHE A 287 -4.19 9.62 16.12
N CYS A 288 -5.39 10.06 15.77
CA CYS A 288 -5.79 11.46 15.94
C CYS A 288 -5.76 11.90 17.41
N ALA A 289 -6.22 11.05 18.34
CA ALA A 289 -6.20 11.33 19.77
C ALA A 289 -4.77 11.46 20.34
N LEU A 290 -3.79 10.77 19.73
CA LEU A 290 -2.36 10.90 20.02
C LEU A 290 -1.70 12.13 19.36
N GLY A 291 -2.46 12.99 18.69
CA GLY A 291 -1.93 14.16 17.97
C GLY A 291 -1.50 13.89 16.53
N GLY A 292 -1.72 12.68 16.03
CA GLY A 292 -1.31 12.24 14.69
C GLY A 292 -2.19 12.73 13.53
N ARG A 293 -3.12 13.66 13.75
CA ARG A 293 -4.11 14.07 12.73
C ARG A 293 -3.48 14.53 11.40
N ARG A 294 -2.32 15.17 11.45
CA ARG A 294 -1.59 15.59 10.22
C ARG A 294 -0.56 14.56 9.74
N HIS A 295 -0.49 13.39 10.36
CA HIS A 295 0.51 12.35 10.13
C HIS A 295 -0.12 11.00 9.75
N ILE A 296 -1.42 11.01 9.43
CA ILE A 296 -2.18 9.83 8.99
C ILE A 296 -2.25 9.83 7.47
N ALA A 297 -2.11 8.64 6.89
CA ALA A 297 -2.16 8.31 5.48
C ALA A 297 -2.89 6.96 5.24
N PHE A 298 -2.98 6.50 3.99
CA PHE A 298 -3.40 5.14 3.66
C PHE A 298 -2.25 4.36 3.03
N GLY A 299 -2.12 3.09 3.40
CA GLY A 299 -1.21 2.13 2.79
C GLY A 299 -1.92 0.80 2.74
N SER A 300 -2.69 0.59 1.68
CA SER A 300 -3.76 -0.41 1.66
C SER A 300 -3.26 -1.83 1.91
N ASP A 301 -2.06 -2.14 1.42
CA ASP A 301 -1.54 -3.50 1.32
C ASP A 301 -2.35 -4.33 0.29
N PHE A 302 -2.94 -3.64 -0.70
CA PHE A 302 -3.60 -4.29 -1.83
C PHE A 302 -2.65 -5.24 -2.55
N ASP A 303 -3.17 -6.39 -2.94
CA ASP A 303 -2.44 -7.52 -3.54
C ASP A 303 -1.47 -8.24 -2.56
N GLY A 304 -1.23 -7.70 -1.36
CA GLY A 304 -0.38 -8.28 -0.30
C GLY A 304 -1.15 -9.04 0.79
N ILE A 305 -2.47 -8.86 0.83
CA ILE A 305 -3.35 -9.40 1.88
C ILE A 305 -4.26 -10.54 1.38
N VAL A 306 -4.73 -11.36 2.32
CA VAL A 306 -5.64 -12.50 2.04
C VAL A 306 -7.09 -12.18 2.39
N HIS A 307 -7.30 -11.34 3.41
CA HIS A 307 -8.61 -10.94 3.88
C HIS A 307 -8.83 -9.47 3.60
N HIS A 308 -10.09 -9.07 3.39
CA HIS A 308 -10.42 -7.71 2.99
C HIS A 308 -11.37 -7.06 3.97
N VAL A 309 -11.23 -5.74 4.12
CA VAL A 309 -12.24 -4.89 4.76
C VAL A 309 -13.45 -4.81 3.84
N ASN A 310 -14.65 -5.04 4.37
CA ASN A 310 -15.89 -4.93 3.61
C ASN A 310 -16.05 -3.51 3.04
N GLY A 311 -16.17 -3.41 1.73
CA GLY A 311 -16.24 -2.14 1.00
C GLY A 311 -14.87 -1.50 0.75
N LEU A 312 -13.77 -2.24 0.92
CA LEU A 312 -12.40 -1.88 0.52
C LEU A 312 -11.65 -3.09 -0.04
N GLU A 313 -12.31 -3.90 -0.87
CA GLU A 313 -11.72 -5.12 -1.44
C GLU A 313 -10.67 -4.84 -2.51
N HIS A 314 -10.66 -3.62 -3.07
CA HIS A 314 -9.73 -3.21 -4.11
C HIS A 314 -9.68 -1.67 -4.26
N ALA A 315 -8.68 -1.13 -4.95
CA ALA A 315 -8.45 0.31 -5.05
C ALA A 315 -9.65 1.13 -5.57
N GLY A 316 -10.50 0.52 -6.42
CA GLY A 316 -11.74 1.15 -6.89
C GLY A 316 -12.75 1.55 -5.79
N PHE A 317 -12.58 1.06 -4.56
CA PHE A 317 -13.47 1.33 -3.43
C PHE A 317 -13.04 2.48 -2.53
N TYR A 318 -11.92 3.15 -2.81
CA TYR A 318 -11.52 4.37 -2.07
C TYR A 318 -12.64 5.41 -1.89
N PRO A 319 -13.52 5.68 -2.88
CA PRO A 319 -14.67 6.57 -2.68
C PRO A 319 -15.59 6.16 -1.52
N ALA A 320 -15.73 4.88 -1.21
CA ALA A 320 -16.49 4.42 -0.05
C ALA A 320 -15.83 4.86 1.26
N LEU A 321 -14.51 4.67 1.40
CA LEU A 321 -13.74 5.13 2.56
C LEU A 321 -13.81 6.66 2.72
N ILE A 322 -13.64 7.41 1.63
CA ILE A 322 -13.75 8.87 1.64
C ILE A 322 -15.13 9.32 2.11
N ASN A 323 -16.20 8.67 1.65
CA ASN A 323 -17.56 8.99 2.08
C ASN A 323 -17.78 8.71 3.57
N GLU A 324 -17.24 7.62 4.13
CA GLU A 324 -17.33 7.35 5.57
C GLU A 324 -16.52 8.34 6.40
N LEU A 325 -15.34 8.75 5.94
CA LEU A 325 -14.54 9.78 6.58
C LEU A 325 -15.23 11.14 6.60
N LEU A 326 -15.85 11.56 5.49
CA LEU A 326 -16.57 12.84 5.38
C LEU A 326 -17.80 12.92 6.29
N LYS A 327 -18.29 11.80 6.82
CA LYS A 327 -19.35 11.81 7.86
C LYS A 327 -18.81 12.17 9.26
N ARG A 328 -17.50 12.03 9.48
CA ARG A 328 -16.85 12.15 10.80
C ARG A 328 -15.86 13.31 10.89
N TYR A 329 -15.28 13.70 9.75
CA TYR A 329 -14.21 14.69 9.65
C TYR A 329 -14.54 15.77 8.64
N SER A 330 -13.91 16.94 8.79
CA SER A 330 -14.00 18.02 7.81
C SER A 330 -13.36 17.62 6.47
N GLU A 331 -13.78 18.26 5.38
CA GLU A 331 -13.18 18.03 4.05
C GLU A 331 -11.65 18.23 4.06
N GLU A 332 -11.16 19.24 4.79
CA GLU A 332 -9.73 19.52 4.91
C GLU A 332 -8.98 18.37 5.58
N GLU A 333 -9.53 17.81 6.67
CA GLU A 333 -8.94 16.64 7.36
C GLU A 333 -8.96 15.40 6.46
N VAL A 334 -10.04 15.16 5.73
CA VAL A 334 -10.14 14.02 4.79
C VAL A 334 -9.13 14.16 3.64
N ARG A 335 -8.97 15.36 3.07
CA ARG A 335 -7.91 15.65 2.10
C ARG A 335 -6.51 15.49 2.71
N GLY A 336 -6.37 15.83 3.98
CA GLY A 336 -5.20 15.53 4.82
C GLY A 336 -4.86 14.04 4.79
N PHE A 337 -5.74 13.21 5.34
CA PHE A 337 -5.56 11.76 5.45
C PHE A 337 -5.33 11.09 4.10
N ALA A 338 -6.07 11.50 3.07
CA ALA A 338 -6.01 10.85 1.77
C ALA A 338 -4.77 11.21 0.95
N TYR A 339 -4.18 12.40 1.14
CA TYR A 339 -3.15 12.89 0.21
C TYR A 339 -2.22 13.95 0.83
N LYS A 340 -2.81 15.02 1.37
CA LYS A 340 -2.07 16.25 1.71
C LYS A 340 -1.07 16.06 2.85
N ASN A 341 -1.37 15.18 3.82
CA ASN A 341 -0.46 14.89 4.92
C ASN A 341 0.89 14.35 4.43
N ILE A 342 0.89 13.54 3.36
CA ILE A 342 2.09 13.00 2.73
C ILE A 342 2.80 14.08 1.92
N VAL A 343 2.08 14.75 1.02
CA VAL A 343 2.67 15.73 0.09
C VAL A 343 3.34 16.89 0.81
N ASP A 344 2.75 17.37 1.91
CA ASP A 344 3.33 18.44 2.73
C ASP A 344 4.63 18.03 3.46
N ARG A 345 5.00 16.74 3.43
CA ARG A 345 6.14 16.15 4.15
C ARG A 345 7.12 15.39 3.25
N LEU A 346 6.97 15.51 1.93
CA LEU A 346 7.91 14.92 0.99
C LEU A 346 9.31 15.52 1.20
N PRO A 347 10.39 14.72 1.09
CA PRO A 347 11.74 15.23 1.21
C PRO A 347 12.14 15.86 -0.14
N LEU A 348 11.61 17.05 -0.39
CA LEU A 348 11.88 17.84 -1.58
C LEU A 348 13.31 18.40 -1.56
N SER A 349 13.82 18.67 -2.76
CA SER A 349 15.23 18.94 -3.02
C SER A 349 15.71 20.37 -2.93
#